data_AF-A0A8S3CEZ2-F1
#
_entry.id   AF-A0A8S3CEZ2-F1
#
_cell.length_a   1.000
_cell.length_b   1.000
_cell.length_c   1.000
_cell.angle_alpha   90.00
_cell.angle_beta   90.00
_cell.angle_gamma   90.00
#
_symmetry.space_group_name_H-M   'P 1'
#
loop_
_entity.id
_entity.type
_entity.pdbx_description
1 polymer ?
#
loop_
_entity_poly.entity_id
_entity_poly.type
_entity_poly.pdbx_seq_one_letter_code
_entity_poly.pdbx_strand_id
1 'polypeptide(L)'
;MPIEDKNGKVLVNSTDQLKRCREYFCELLNVHSTVDPYVINKVQIATTARLELERQNAQPSFEEVKRALNQMKSRKAPGSDEVTADILRADAEPVIK
;
A
#
# COMPACT_ATOMS: atom_id res chain seq x y z
N MET A 1 -3.98 -15.41 6.72
CA MET A 1 -4.48 -16.75 6.29
C MET A 1 -3.46 -17.33 5.33
N PRO A 2 -2.96 -18.56 5.57
CA PRO A 2 -2.10 -19.25 4.60
C PRO A 2 -2.86 -19.49 3.29
N ILE A 3 -2.20 -19.33 2.15
CA ILE A 3 -2.78 -19.60 0.82
C ILE A 3 -2.45 -21.04 0.46
N GLU A 4 -3.49 -21.82 0.13
CA GLU A 4 -3.35 -23.22 -0.24
C GLU A 4 -3.63 -23.44 -1.73
N ASP A 5 -2.94 -24.41 -2.33
CA ASP A 5 -3.27 -24.89 -3.65
C ASP A 5 -4.61 -25.66 -3.65
N LYS A 6 -5.03 -26.16 -4.82
CA LYS A 6 -6.28 -26.92 -4.95
C LYS A 6 -6.27 -28.27 -4.22
N ASN A 7 -5.10 -28.75 -3.83
CA ASN A 7 -4.91 -29.99 -3.09
C ASN A 7 -4.78 -29.76 -1.58
N GLY A 8 -4.96 -28.52 -1.10
CA GLY A 8 -4.83 -28.16 0.31
C GLY A 8 -3.38 -28.01 0.79
N LYS A 9 -2.41 -27.93 -0.12
CA LYS A 9 -1.00 -27.71 0.24
C LYS A 9 -0.73 -26.21 0.38
N VAL A 10 -0.20 -25.80 1.52
CA VAL A 10 0.19 -24.41 1.78
C VAL A 10 1.31 -23.97 0.82
N LEU A 11 1.09 -22.84 0.15
CA LEU A 11 2.03 -22.20 -0.76
C LEU A 11 2.89 -21.19 0.01
N VAL A 12 4.21 -21.37 -0.05
CA VAL A 12 5.19 -20.50 0.65
C VAL A 12 5.79 -19.45 -0.29
N ASN A 13 5.90 -19.76 -1.59
CA ASN A 13 6.47 -18.85 -2.59
C ASN A 13 5.44 -17.79 -3.02
N SER A 14 5.83 -16.51 -3.00
CA SER A 14 4.96 -15.39 -3.40
C SER A 14 4.44 -15.51 -4.83
N THR A 15 5.26 -16.02 -5.76
CA THR A 15 4.88 -16.23 -7.16
C THR A 15 3.77 -17.26 -7.28
N ASP A 16 3.87 -18.36 -6.51
CA ASP A 16 2.87 -19.43 -6.57
C ASP A 16 1.57 -19.02 -5.87
N GLN A 17 1.67 -18.24 -4.79
CA GLN A 17 0.51 -17.61 -4.17
C GLN A 17 -0.22 -16.68 -5.15
N LEU A 18 0.51 -15.85 -5.90
CA LEU A 18 -0.08 -14.97 -6.92
C LEU A 18 -0.75 -15.76 -8.06
N LYS A 19 -0.12 -16.84 -8.54
CA LYS A 19 -0.73 -17.74 -9.53
C LYS A 19 -2.03 -18.35 -8.99
N ARG A 20 -2.01 -18.86 -7.76
CA ARG A 20 -3.19 -19.44 -7.11
C ARG A 20 -4.33 -18.44 -6.93
N CYS A 21 -4.01 -17.20 -6.55
CA CYS A 21 -4.97 -16.11 -6.50
C CYS A 21 -5.56 -15.81 -7.89
N ARG A 22 -4.73 -15.70 -8.92
CA ARG A 22 -5.18 -15.49 -10.30
C ARG A 22 -6.15 -16.59 -10.74
N GLU A 23 -5.79 -17.85 -10.52
CA GLU A 23 -6.64 -19.01 -10.83
C GLU A 23 -8.00 -18.92 -10.13
N TYR A 24 -8.01 -18.66 -8.82
CA TYR A 24 -9.23 -18.53 -8.04
C TYR A 24 -10.16 -17.43 -8.59
N PHE A 25 -9.63 -16.24 -8.85
CA PHE A 25 -10.43 -15.13 -9.36
C PHE A 25 -10.89 -15.34 -10.80
N CYS A 26 -10.09 -15.98 -11.65
CA CYS A 26 -10.50 -16.35 -13.00
C CYS A 26 -11.72 -17.29 -12.98
N GLU A 27 -11.71 -18.30 -12.11
CA GLU A 27 -12.82 -19.25 -11.93
C GLU A 27 -14.04 -18.58 -11.31
N LEU A 28 -13.84 -17.83 -10.22
CA LEU A 28 -14.92 -17.17 -9.49
C LEU A 28 -15.68 -16.16 -10.37
N LEU A 29 -14.96 -15.41 -11.20
CA LEU A 29 -15.54 -14.37 -12.05
C LEU A 29 -15.94 -14.89 -13.44
N ASN A 30 -15.64 -16.16 -13.77
CA ASN A 30 -15.73 -16.70 -15.13
C ASN A 30 -14.97 -15.83 -16.16
N VAL A 31 -13.86 -15.23 -15.73
CA VAL A 31 -13.02 -14.37 -16.57
C VAL A 31 -11.74 -15.13 -16.88
N HIS A 32 -11.67 -15.70 -18.08
CA HIS A 32 -10.44 -16.25 -18.62
C HIS A 32 -9.60 -15.11 -19.22
N SER A 33 -8.83 -14.47 -18.34
CA SER A 33 -7.99 -13.34 -18.75
C SER A 33 -6.80 -13.82 -19.60
N THR A 34 -6.95 -13.74 -20.92
CA THR A 34 -5.82 -13.81 -21.87
C THR A 34 -5.26 -12.41 -22.01
N VAL A 35 -4.53 -11.94 -20.99
CA VAL A 35 -3.79 -10.68 -21.17
C VAL A 35 -2.61 -10.99 -22.07
N ASP A 36 -2.68 -10.51 -23.31
CA ASP A 36 -1.56 -10.58 -24.25
C ASP A 36 -0.37 -9.82 -23.63
N PRO A 37 0.79 -10.47 -23.44
CA PRO A 37 2.00 -9.80 -22.95
C PRO A 37 2.36 -8.55 -23.77
N TYR A 38 2.06 -8.55 -25.07
CA TYR A 38 2.24 -7.39 -25.94
C TYR A 38 1.33 -6.22 -25.56
N VAL A 39 0.09 -6.49 -25.14
CA VAL A 39 -0.85 -5.47 -24.66
C VAL A 39 -0.40 -4.92 -23.30
N ILE A 40 0.09 -5.78 -22.38
CA ILE A 40 0.66 -5.33 -21.09
C ILE A 40 1.83 -4.38 -21.31
N ASN A 41 2.76 -4.74 -22.20
CA ASN A 41 3.94 -3.93 -22.49
C ASN A 41 3.60 -2.61 -23.18
N LYS A 42 2.39 -2.46 -23.73
CA LYS A 42 1.88 -1.21 -24.30
C LYS A 42 1.14 -0.33 -23.31
N VAL A 43 0.82 -0.83 -22.10
CA VAL A 43 0.21 0.00 -21.07
C VAL A 43 1.22 1.09 -20.69
N GLN A 44 0.92 2.33 -21.05
CA GLN A 44 1.70 3.47 -20.62
C GLN A 44 1.55 3.60 -19.12
N ILE A 45 2.60 3.22 -18.39
CA ILE A 45 2.71 3.57 -16.97
C ILE A 45 2.98 5.07 -16.95
N ALA A 46 2.04 5.84 -16.40
CA ALA A 46 2.27 7.27 -16.16
C ALA A 46 3.52 7.39 -15.29
N THR A 47 4.62 7.85 -15.89
CA THR A 47 5.82 8.17 -15.14
C THR A 47 5.53 9.44 -14.37
N THR A 48 5.58 9.33 -13.04
CA THR A 48 5.55 10.50 -12.16
C THR A 48 6.61 11.48 -12.65
N ALA A 49 6.21 12.73 -12.91
CA ALA A 49 7.15 13.75 -13.39
C ALA A 49 8.38 13.81 -12.46
N ARG A 50 9.58 13.98 -13.03
CA ARG A 50 10.84 13.94 -12.26
C ARG A 50 10.79 14.82 -11.02
N LEU A 51 10.22 16.02 -11.15
CA LEU A 51 10.04 16.97 -10.05
C LEU A 51 9.17 16.40 -8.92
N GLU A 52 8.09 15.69 -9.26
CA GLU A 52 7.20 15.10 -8.26
C GLU A 52 7.85 13.90 -7.58
N LEU A 53 8.65 13.12 -8.31
CA LEU A 53 9.47 12.06 -7.72
C LEU A 53 10.51 12.64 -6.75
N GLU A 54 11.17 13.74 -7.10
CA GLU A 54 12.10 14.46 -6.23
C GLU A 54 11.40 14.96 -4.96
N ARG A 55 10.19 15.51 -5.07
CA ARG A 55 9.38 15.95 -3.92
C ARG A 55 8.99 14.82 -2.99
N GLN A 56 8.56 13.67 -3.54
CA GLN A 56 8.16 12.52 -2.74
C GLN A 56 9.33 11.85 -2.01
N ASN A 57 10.53 11.93 -2.58
CA ASN A 57 11.75 11.41 -1.96
C ASN A 57 12.43 12.42 -1.02
N ALA A 58 12.00 13.69 -1.02
CA ALA A 58 12.53 14.68 -0.10
C ALA A 58 12.08 14.37 1.34
N GLN A 59 12.92 14.75 2.30
CA GLN A 59 12.55 14.67 3.71
C GLN A 59 11.36 15.61 3.99
N PRO A 60 10.33 15.16 4.71
CA PRO A 60 9.20 16.03 5.03
C PRO A 60 9.64 17.17 5.93
N SER A 61 9.14 18.37 5.63
CA SER A 61 9.32 19.54 6.50
C SER A 61 8.47 19.42 7.76
N PHE A 62 8.87 20.12 8.82
CA PHE A 62 8.11 20.19 10.07
C PHE A 62 6.66 20.68 9.84
N GLU A 63 6.48 21.68 8.96
CA GLU A 63 5.16 22.21 8.63
C GLU A 63 4.28 21.20 7.88
N GLU A 64 4.86 20.38 7.00
CA GLU A 64 4.13 19.30 6.34
C GLU A 64 3.67 18.25 7.35
N VAL A 65 4.54 17.84 8.28
CA VAL A 65 4.19 16.90 9.34
C VAL A 65 3.08 17.48 10.23
N LYS A 66 3.23 18.72 10.69
CA LYS A 66 2.23 19.42 11.50
C LYS A 66 0.88 19.51 10.78
N ARG A 67 0.89 19.84 9.48
CA ARG A 67 -0.32 19.90 8.66
C ARG A 67 -0.96 18.53 8.49
N ALA A 68 -0.18 17.48 8.24
CA ALA A 68 -0.67 16.12 8.12
C ALA A 68 -1.33 15.65 9.43
N LEU A 69 -0.68 15.86 10.57
CA LEU A 69 -1.22 15.55 11.90
C LEU A 69 -2.54 16.28 12.16
N ASN A 70 -2.69 17.53 11.73
CA ASN A 70 -3.92 18.30 11.86
C ASN A 70 -5.04 17.81 10.92
N GLN A 71 -4.70 17.22 9.77
CA GLN A 71 -5.68 16.62 8.85
C GLN A 71 -6.18 15.24 9.31
N MET A 72 -5.43 14.56 10.18
CA MET A 72 -5.84 13.27 10.74
C MET A 72 -7.11 13.39 11.59
N LYS A 73 -8.02 12.43 11.46
CA LYS A 73 -9.27 12.38 12.24
C LYS A 73 -8.99 11.95 13.67
N SER A 74 -9.54 12.70 14.63
CA SER A 74 -9.50 12.35 16.06
C SER A 74 -10.41 11.17 16.41
N ARG A 75 -10.19 10.56 17.58
CA ARG A 75 -10.99 9.45 18.13
C ARG A 75 -11.07 8.22 17.21
N LYS A 76 -10.04 7.99 16.40
CA LYS A 76 -9.87 6.72 15.67
C LYS A 76 -9.21 5.70 16.60
N ALA A 77 -9.58 4.43 16.43
CA ALA A 77 -8.91 3.35 17.15
C ALA A 77 -7.41 3.36 16.79
N PRO A 78 -6.52 3.16 17.77
CA PRO A 78 -5.09 3.11 17.52
C PRO A 78 -4.71 1.88 16.68
N GLY A 79 -3.51 1.92 16.10
CA GLY A 79 -2.89 0.75 15.50
C GLY A 79 -2.41 -0.25 16.55
N SER A 80 -1.62 -1.22 16.12
CA SER A 80 -0.96 -2.19 17.01
C SER A 80 0.06 -1.58 17.96
N ASP A 81 0.46 -0.32 17.71
CA ASP A 81 1.35 0.48 18.55
C ASP A 81 0.62 1.20 19.69
N GLU A 82 -0.71 1.09 19.75
CA GLU A 82 -1.57 1.76 20.74
C GLU A 82 -1.49 3.31 20.69
N VAL A 83 -0.88 3.89 19.66
CA VAL A 83 -0.73 5.34 19.48
C VAL A 83 -1.89 5.90 18.66
N THR A 84 -2.50 6.98 19.16
CA THR A 84 -3.58 7.69 18.46
C THR A 84 -3.09 9.01 17.86
N ALA A 85 -3.82 9.50 16.85
CA ALA A 85 -3.54 10.81 16.24
C ALA A 85 -3.60 11.97 17.26
N ASP A 86 -4.45 11.84 18.29
CA ASP A 86 -4.61 12.84 19.33
C ASP A 86 -3.36 12.93 20.23
N ILE A 87 -2.72 11.79 20.53
CA ILE A 87 -1.45 11.74 21.26
C ILE A 87 -0.34 12.40 20.44
N LEU A 88 -0.24 12.06 19.15
CA LEU A 88 0.77 12.64 18.26
C LEU A 88 0.64 14.16 18.10
N ARG A 89 -0.60 14.67 18.08
CA ARG A 89 -0.84 16.12 17.97
C ARG A 89 -0.49 16.86 19.26
N ALA A 90 -0.66 16.23 20.42
CA ALA A 90 -0.32 16.84 21.71
C ALA A 90 1.19 17.06 21.88
N ASP A 91 2.00 16.21 21.26
CA ASP A 91 3.47 16.28 21.29
C ASP A 91 4.08 16.89 20.01
N ALA A 92 3.27 17.55 19.19
CA ALA A 92 3.70 18.12 17.90
C ALA A 92 4.56 19.39 18.04
N GLU A 93 4.95 19.76 19.26
CA GLU A 93 5.84 20.90 19.51
C GLU A 93 7.30 20.49 19.29
N PRO A 94 8.12 21.36 18.68
CA PRO A 94 9.51 21.02 18.43
C PRO A 94 10.26 20.91 19.77
N VAL A 95 10.90 19.75 20.01
CA VAL A 95 11.91 19.62 21.07
C VAL A 95 13.16 20.38 20.61
N ILE A 96 13.18 21.69 20.86
CA ILE A 96 14.37 22.51 20.67
C ILE A 96 15.39 22.05 21.74
N LYS A 97 16.46 21.37 21.31
CA LYS A 97 17.67 21.15 22.11
C LYS A 97 18.73 22.16 21.72
#